data_AF-A0A938GXG0-F1
#
_entry.id   AF-A0A938GXG0-F1
#
_cell.length_a   1.000
_cell.length_b   1.000
_cell.length_c   1.000
_cell.angle_alpha   90.00
_cell.angle_beta   90.00
_cell.angle_gamma   90.00
#
_symmetry.space_group_name_H-M   'P 1'
#
loop_
_entity.id
_entity.type
_entity.pdbx_description
1 polymer ?
#
loop_
_entity_poly.entity_id
_entity_poly.type
_entity_poly.pdbx_seq_one_letter_code
_entity_poly.pdbx_strand_id
1 'polypeptide(L)'
;MKLVKQRFTIWYNKTHQRCGTLWSERFKSTLVEGEGRVLETMSAYIDLNCVRAGLVSDPKDYRFCGYAGAVAGNETAQAGIRAVVGGQDWEEAQARYRQMLFSTGAAPREGAASVTGKELEKVMAQRGTLPLATVLRCRLRYFTDGAVLGSRAFVELHLASYRRKTGRLIGRVPQALPAVTEWGDLATLRALRRPGFG
;
A
#
# COMPACT_ATOMS: atom_id res chain seq x y z
N MET A 1 4.50 14.15 19.26
CA MET A 1 5.57 14.39 18.24
C MET A 1 6.99 14.56 18.79
N LYS A 2 7.25 15.29 19.89
CA LYS A 2 8.61 15.48 20.45
C LYS A 2 9.34 14.15 20.71
N LEU A 3 8.67 13.21 21.37
CA LEU A 3 9.24 11.90 21.73
C LEU A 3 9.67 11.09 20.50
N VAL A 4 8.85 11.07 19.45
CA VAL A 4 9.15 10.35 18.20
C VAL A 4 10.40 10.93 17.54
N LYS A 5 10.44 12.26 17.35
CA LYS A 5 11.60 12.94 16.77
C LYS A 5 12.87 12.65 17.58
N GLN A 6 12.81 12.77 18.90
CA GLN A 6 13.95 12.57 19.78
C GLN A 6 14.47 11.12 19.76
N ARG A 7 13.57 10.13 19.92
CA ARG A 7 13.97 8.70 19.92
C ARG A 7 14.58 8.30 18.59
N PHE A 8 13.99 8.74 17.47
CA PHE A 8 14.53 8.46 16.15
C PHE A 8 15.90 9.12 15.94
N THR A 9 16.07 10.39 16.34
CA THR A 9 17.38 11.08 16.27
C THR A 9 18.44 10.34 17.06
N ILE A 10 18.16 9.95 18.31
CA ILE A 10 19.11 9.23 19.16
C ILE A 10 19.54 7.93 18.49
N TRP A 11 18.57 7.13 18.03
CA TRP A 11 18.85 5.88 17.34
C TRP A 11 19.64 6.08 16.04
N TYR A 12 19.21 7.01 15.18
CA TYR A 12 19.82 7.24 13.87
C TYR A 12 21.26 7.74 14.01
N ASN A 13 21.48 8.71 14.89
CA ASN A 13 22.80 9.28 15.16
C ASN A 13 23.77 8.21 15.72
N LYS A 14 23.31 7.40 16.69
CA LYS A 14 24.10 6.29 17.22
C LYS A 14 24.45 5.26 16.14
N THR A 15 23.50 4.94 15.26
CA THR A 15 23.68 3.94 14.20
C THR A 15 24.64 4.40 13.11
N HIS A 16 24.61 5.69 12.75
CA HIS A 16 25.41 6.26 11.65
C HIS A 16 26.62 7.07 12.13
N GLN A 17 26.99 6.97 13.42
CA GLN A 17 28.10 7.71 14.03
C GLN A 17 28.02 9.24 13.78
N ARG A 18 26.80 9.78 13.79
CA ARG A 18 26.53 11.21 13.63
C ARG A 18 26.25 11.86 14.97
N CYS A 19 26.45 13.17 15.06
CA CYS A 19 26.00 14.00 16.16
C CYS A 19 25.16 15.18 15.63
N GLY A 20 24.45 15.88 16.53
CA GLY A 20 23.64 17.06 16.19
C GLY A 20 22.18 16.75 15.83
N THR A 21 21.49 17.77 15.30
CA THR A 21 20.07 17.71 14.95
C THR A 21 19.84 16.92 13.67
N LEU A 22 18.83 16.07 13.66
CA LEU A 22 18.41 15.32 12.47
C LEU A 22 17.26 16.00 11.72
N TRP A 23 16.42 16.74 12.45
CA TRP A 23 15.21 17.37 11.91
C TRP A 23 15.49 18.86 11.69
N SER A 24 15.06 19.41 10.56
CA SER A 24 15.18 20.83 10.26
C SER A 24 14.32 21.69 11.17
N GLU A 25 13.01 21.45 11.16
CA GLU A 25 12.02 22.32 11.82
C GLU A 25 11.13 21.60 12.83
N ARG A 26 10.34 22.39 13.58
CA ARG A 26 9.23 21.89 14.40
C ARG A 26 8.14 21.27 13.51
N PHE A 27 7.34 20.36 14.06
CA PHE A 27 6.22 19.79 13.31
C PHE A 27 5.09 20.83 13.23
N LYS A 28 4.38 20.85 12.11
CA LYS A 28 3.13 21.59 11.96
C LYS A 28 1.98 20.71 12.46
N SER A 29 0.98 21.31 13.09
CA SER A 29 -0.22 20.63 13.59
C SER A 29 -1.42 21.51 13.29
N THR A 30 -2.25 21.06 12.36
CA THR A 30 -3.42 21.79 11.89
C THR A 30 -4.64 20.89 12.10
N LEU A 31 -5.67 21.42 12.74
CA LEU A 31 -6.95 20.73 12.82
C LEU A 31 -7.59 20.77 11.43
N VAL A 32 -8.06 19.62 10.99
CA VAL A 32 -8.72 19.45 9.69
C VAL A 32 -10.12 18.93 9.93
N GLU A 33 -11.06 19.41 9.13
CA GLU A 33 -12.40 18.86 9.10
C GLU A 33 -12.35 17.39 8.67
N GLY A 34 -13.06 16.54 9.41
CA GLY A 34 -13.03 15.08 9.26
C GLY A 34 -13.95 14.54 8.17
N GLU A 35 -14.36 15.37 7.23
CA GLU A 35 -15.29 14.99 6.17
C GLU A 35 -15.07 15.77 4.87
N GLY A 36 -15.62 15.23 3.79
CA GLY A 36 -15.69 15.86 2.47
C GLY A 36 -14.33 16.24 1.88
N ARG A 37 -14.33 17.40 1.21
CA ARG A 37 -13.23 17.85 0.35
C ARG A 37 -11.92 18.11 1.10
N VAL A 38 -11.99 18.44 2.40
CA VAL A 38 -10.79 18.67 3.21
C VAL A 38 -10.01 17.38 3.38
N LEU A 39 -10.67 16.28 3.72
CA LEU A 39 -10.03 14.97 3.82
C LEU A 39 -9.47 14.51 2.47
N GLU A 40 -10.24 14.61 1.39
CA GLU A 40 -9.76 14.26 0.03
C GLU A 40 -8.48 15.02 -0.33
N THR A 41 -8.47 16.33 -0.08
CA THR A 41 -7.32 17.19 -0.37
C THR A 41 -6.09 16.81 0.47
N MET A 42 -6.27 16.54 1.76
CA MET A 42 -5.16 16.14 2.65
C MET A 42 -4.61 14.77 2.29
N SER A 43 -5.49 13.81 1.99
CA SER A 43 -5.10 12.47 1.57
C SER A 43 -4.35 12.51 0.23
N ALA A 44 -4.86 13.26 -0.75
CA ALA A 44 -4.17 13.45 -2.03
C ALA A 44 -2.83 14.16 -1.84
N TYR A 45 -2.74 15.15 -0.95
CA TYR A 45 -1.46 15.80 -0.63
C TYR A 45 -0.42 14.78 -0.14
N ILE A 46 -0.80 13.89 0.78
CA ILE A 46 0.10 12.90 1.36
C ILE A 46 0.55 11.89 0.30
N ASP A 47 -0.40 11.27 -0.41
CA ASP A 47 -0.10 10.14 -1.30
C ASP A 47 0.55 10.59 -2.63
N LEU A 48 0.28 11.82 -3.10
CA LEU A 48 0.95 12.38 -4.28
C LEU A 48 2.34 12.95 -3.99
N ASN A 49 2.79 13.03 -2.74
CA ASN A 49 4.12 13.59 -2.44
C ASN A 49 5.26 12.82 -3.11
N CYS A 50 5.13 11.50 -3.22
CA CYS A 50 6.14 10.67 -3.89
C CYS A 50 6.22 10.95 -5.40
N VAL A 51 5.08 11.22 -6.05
CA VAL A 51 5.02 11.63 -7.45
C VAL A 51 5.57 13.03 -7.61
N ARG A 52 5.17 13.97 -6.76
CA ARG A 52 5.63 15.36 -6.79
C ARG A 52 7.13 15.52 -6.55
N ALA A 53 7.70 14.63 -5.73
CA ALA A 53 9.14 14.54 -5.50
C ALA A 53 9.91 13.84 -6.66
N GLY A 54 9.22 13.37 -7.70
CA GLY A 54 9.82 12.67 -8.84
C GLY A 54 10.34 11.27 -8.53
N LEU A 55 9.92 10.66 -7.41
CA LEU A 55 10.40 9.33 -7.00
C LEU A 55 9.73 8.20 -7.78
N VAL A 56 8.46 8.38 -8.15
CA VAL A 56 7.63 7.43 -8.90
C VAL A 56 6.65 8.19 -9.78
N SER A 57 6.11 7.56 -10.83
CA SER A 57 5.02 8.18 -11.63
C SER A 57 3.62 7.82 -11.12
N ASP A 58 3.50 6.73 -10.35
CA ASP A 58 2.25 6.27 -9.74
C ASP A 58 2.42 6.07 -8.23
N PRO A 59 1.54 6.66 -7.38
CA PRO A 59 1.65 6.52 -5.93
C PRO A 59 1.72 5.07 -5.43
N LYS A 60 1.08 4.12 -6.13
CA LYS A 60 1.10 2.70 -5.75
C LYS A 60 2.51 2.08 -5.77
N ASP A 61 3.43 2.68 -6.53
CA ASP A 61 4.80 2.18 -6.70
C ASP A 61 5.74 2.68 -5.59
N TYR A 62 5.29 3.62 -4.75
CA TYR A 62 6.06 4.09 -3.61
C TYR A 62 5.68 3.34 -2.33
N ARG A 63 6.58 2.49 -1.83
CA ARG A 63 6.34 1.62 -0.66
C ARG A 63 5.87 2.35 0.61
N PHE A 64 6.27 3.61 0.80
CA PHE A 64 5.93 4.40 1.99
C PHE A 64 4.71 5.32 1.77
N CYS A 65 3.93 5.07 0.72
CA CYS A 65 2.64 5.72 0.44
C CYS A 65 1.49 4.94 1.11
N GLY A 66 0.52 5.66 1.66
CA GLY A 66 -0.67 5.08 2.30
C GLY A 66 -1.50 4.30 1.28
N TYR A 67 -1.75 4.89 0.12
CA TYR A 67 -2.39 4.22 -1.02
C TYR A 67 -1.69 2.94 -1.45
N ALA A 68 -0.36 2.95 -1.60
CA ALA A 68 0.40 1.73 -1.92
C ALA A 68 0.21 0.63 -0.85
N GLY A 69 0.20 1.02 0.43
CA GLY A 69 -0.11 0.12 1.54
C GLY A 69 -1.52 -0.47 1.46
N ALA A 70 -2.51 0.34 1.10
CA ALA A 70 -3.90 -0.08 0.98
C ALA A 70 -4.13 -1.03 -0.22
N VAL A 71 -3.52 -0.73 -1.37
CA VAL A 71 -3.47 -1.64 -2.54
C VAL A 71 -2.73 -2.93 -2.18
N ALA A 72 -1.71 -2.85 -1.32
CA ALA A 72 -1.05 -4.03 -0.78
C ALA A 72 -1.87 -4.78 0.30
N GLY A 73 -3.08 -4.31 0.61
CA GLY A 73 -4.03 -4.91 1.54
C GLY A 73 -3.73 -4.68 3.01
N ASN A 74 -3.16 -3.52 3.35
CA ASN A 74 -3.15 -3.03 4.73
C ASN A 74 -4.57 -2.56 5.12
N GLU A 75 -5.23 -3.28 6.01
CA GLU A 75 -6.62 -3.04 6.41
C GLU A 75 -6.84 -1.65 7.02
N THR A 76 -5.88 -1.14 7.81
CA THR A 76 -5.96 0.21 8.38
C THR A 76 -5.91 1.28 7.30
N ALA A 77 -5.03 1.12 6.30
CA ALA A 77 -4.94 2.03 5.17
C ALA A 77 -6.20 1.96 4.29
N GLN A 78 -6.75 0.77 4.09
CA GLN A 78 -8.01 0.58 3.38
C GLN A 78 -9.19 1.25 4.10
N ALA A 79 -9.26 1.10 5.44
CA ALA A 79 -10.27 1.77 6.24
C ALA A 79 -10.14 3.30 6.15
N GLY A 80 -8.91 3.83 6.18
CA GLY A 80 -8.65 5.25 5.99
C GLY A 80 -9.13 5.76 4.62
N ILE A 81 -8.85 5.02 3.54
CA ILE A 81 -9.32 5.40 2.20
C ILE A 81 -10.85 5.34 2.09
N ARG A 82 -11.49 4.31 2.64
CA ARG A 82 -12.96 4.23 2.70
C ARG A 82 -13.56 5.41 3.47
N ALA A 83 -12.91 5.89 4.52
CA ALA A 83 -13.37 7.08 5.24
C ALA A 83 -13.25 8.37 4.40
N VAL A 84 -12.33 8.42 3.42
CA VAL A 84 -12.11 9.60 2.57
C VAL A 84 -13.10 9.65 1.41
N VAL A 85 -13.31 8.54 0.69
CA VAL A 85 -14.13 8.52 -0.55
C VAL A 85 -15.44 7.74 -0.42
N GLY A 86 -15.71 7.16 0.75
CA GLY A 86 -16.80 6.22 0.94
C GLY A 86 -16.58 4.89 0.21
N GLY A 87 -17.67 4.17 -0.01
CA GLY A 87 -17.71 2.87 -0.70
C GLY A 87 -18.07 1.72 0.24
N GLN A 88 -18.88 0.78 -0.25
CA GLN A 88 -19.32 -0.37 0.55
C GLN A 88 -18.26 -1.47 0.59
N ASP A 89 -17.56 -1.67 -0.52
CA ASP A 89 -16.44 -2.58 -0.63
C ASP A 89 -15.12 -1.86 -0.94
N TRP A 90 -14.02 -2.59 -0.84
CA TRP A 90 -12.70 -2.04 -1.09
C TRP A 90 -12.44 -1.73 -2.57
N GLU A 91 -13.03 -2.48 -3.50
CA GLU A 91 -12.77 -2.31 -4.92
C GLU A 91 -13.33 -0.98 -5.42
N GLU A 92 -14.55 -0.65 -5.02
CA GLU A 92 -15.20 0.63 -5.27
C GLU A 92 -14.39 1.79 -4.66
N ALA A 93 -14.02 1.67 -3.37
CA ALA A 93 -13.27 2.70 -2.67
C ALA A 93 -11.89 2.93 -3.30
N GLN A 94 -11.18 1.85 -3.67
CA GLN A 94 -9.89 1.93 -4.35
C GLN A 94 -10.02 2.65 -5.69
N ALA A 95 -11.02 2.28 -6.50
CA ALA A 95 -11.25 2.85 -7.83
C ALA A 95 -11.51 4.36 -7.75
N ARG A 96 -12.45 4.76 -6.88
CA ARG A 96 -12.79 6.18 -6.65
C ARG A 96 -11.58 6.97 -6.16
N TYR A 97 -10.88 6.45 -5.16
CA TYR A 97 -9.69 7.11 -4.61
C TYR A 97 -8.59 7.28 -5.65
N ARG A 98 -8.37 6.26 -6.50
CA ARG A 98 -7.39 6.32 -7.58
C ARG A 98 -7.75 7.38 -8.63
N GLN A 99 -9.00 7.47 -9.04
CA GLN A 99 -9.45 8.52 -9.96
C GLN A 99 -9.21 9.90 -9.35
N MET A 100 -9.59 10.10 -8.08
CA MET A 100 -9.37 11.35 -7.36
C MET A 100 -7.87 11.72 -7.29
N LEU A 101 -6.99 10.75 -6.98
CA LEU A 101 -5.54 10.97 -6.95
C LEU A 101 -4.99 11.43 -8.31
N PHE A 102 -5.38 10.76 -9.41
CA PHE A 102 -4.87 11.10 -10.73
C PHE A 102 -5.43 12.43 -11.23
N SER A 103 -6.70 12.73 -10.97
CA SER A 103 -7.28 14.07 -11.25
C SER A 103 -6.52 15.17 -10.52
N THR A 104 -6.25 14.98 -9.22
CA THR A 104 -5.55 15.96 -8.39
C THR A 104 -4.06 16.05 -8.75
N GLY A 105 -3.45 14.93 -9.11
CA GLY A 105 -2.03 14.82 -9.43
C GLY A 105 -1.66 15.38 -10.79
N ALA A 106 -2.61 15.49 -11.72
CA ALA A 106 -2.39 16.08 -13.04
C ALA A 106 -2.33 17.61 -13.01
N ALA A 107 -2.86 18.25 -11.95
CA ALA A 107 -2.75 19.68 -11.78
C ALA A 107 -1.27 20.08 -11.61
N PRO A 108 -0.71 20.94 -12.47
CA PRO A 108 0.69 21.32 -12.41
C PRO A 108 0.99 22.06 -11.11
N ARG A 109 2.21 21.85 -10.58
CA ARG A 109 2.71 22.56 -9.42
C ARG A 109 4.13 23.03 -9.70
N GLU A 110 4.39 24.30 -9.49
CA GLU A 110 5.69 24.91 -9.77
C GLU A 110 6.82 24.18 -9.00
N GLY A 111 7.88 23.81 -9.72
CA GLY A 111 9.03 23.11 -9.17
C GLY A 111 8.78 21.65 -8.73
N ALA A 112 7.64 21.05 -9.08
CA ALA A 112 7.33 19.67 -8.73
C ALA A 112 6.90 18.85 -9.96
N ALA A 113 7.16 17.54 -9.92
CA ALA A 113 6.63 16.62 -10.92
C ALA A 113 5.10 16.46 -10.75
N SER A 114 4.43 16.08 -11.83
CA SER A 114 2.98 15.86 -11.87
C SER A 114 2.66 14.58 -12.63
N VAL A 115 1.44 14.07 -12.42
CA VAL A 115 0.90 12.98 -13.23
C VAL A 115 0.75 13.47 -14.65
N THR A 116 1.16 12.66 -15.63
CA THR A 116 1.05 13.05 -17.04
C THR A 116 -0.41 12.94 -17.52
N GLY A 117 -0.81 13.75 -18.50
CA GLY A 117 -2.15 13.67 -19.09
C GLY A 117 -2.48 12.26 -19.62
N LYS A 118 -1.50 11.58 -20.21
CA LYS A 118 -1.64 10.19 -20.68
C LYS A 118 -1.93 9.21 -19.55
N GLU A 119 -1.27 9.36 -18.40
CA GLU A 119 -1.52 8.52 -17.23
C GLU A 119 -2.90 8.78 -16.63
N LEU A 120 -3.33 10.04 -16.58
CA LEU A 120 -4.68 10.42 -16.16
C LEU A 120 -5.73 9.78 -17.07
N GLU A 121 -5.62 9.98 -18.39
CA GLU A 121 -6.54 9.41 -19.37
C GLU A 121 -6.65 7.90 -19.25
N LYS A 122 -5.52 7.22 -19.08
CA LYS A 122 -5.49 5.76 -18.87
C LYS A 122 -6.24 5.35 -17.61
N VAL A 123 -6.03 6.03 -16.49
CA VAL A 123 -6.72 5.71 -15.23
C VAL A 123 -8.22 5.99 -15.32
N MET A 124 -8.61 7.07 -16.00
CA MET A 124 -10.02 7.38 -16.23
C MET A 124 -10.70 6.36 -17.15
N ALA A 125 -10.04 5.94 -18.23
CA ALA A 125 -10.53 4.89 -19.12
C ALA A 125 -10.71 3.55 -18.39
N GLN A 126 -9.82 3.25 -17.44
CA GLN A 126 -9.90 2.05 -16.57
C GLN A 126 -10.84 2.22 -15.37
N ARG A 127 -11.52 3.37 -15.25
CA ARG A 127 -12.38 3.70 -14.09
C ARG A 127 -11.67 3.54 -12.74
N GLY A 128 -10.36 3.82 -12.68
CA GLY A 128 -9.58 3.66 -11.45
C GLY A 128 -9.29 2.22 -11.03
N THR A 129 -9.74 1.23 -11.80
CA THR A 129 -9.45 -0.18 -11.50
C THR A 129 -7.98 -0.49 -11.71
N LEU A 130 -7.44 -1.36 -10.85
CA LEU A 130 -6.08 -1.87 -10.99
C LEU A 130 -6.12 -3.32 -11.49
N PRO A 131 -5.42 -3.65 -12.59
CA PRO A 131 -5.29 -5.04 -13.02
C PRO A 131 -4.69 -5.90 -11.91
N LEU A 132 -5.16 -7.15 -11.80
CA LEU A 132 -4.71 -8.12 -10.81
C LEU A 132 -3.17 -8.22 -10.72
N ALA A 133 -2.50 -8.31 -11.87
CA ALA A 133 -1.05 -8.39 -11.95
C ALA A 133 -0.36 -7.19 -11.26
N THR A 134 -0.98 -6.01 -11.28
CA THR A 134 -0.48 -4.80 -10.63
C THR A 134 -0.65 -4.87 -9.11
N VAL A 135 -1.85 -5.24 -8.64
CA VAL A 135 -2.12 -5.40 -7.20
C VAL A 135 -1.19 -6.45 -6.59
N LEU A 136 -0.98 -7.56 -7.30
CA LEU A 136 -0.04 -8.60 -6.92
C LEU A 136 1.39 -8.04 -6.80
N ARG A 137 1.86 -7.21 -7.74
CA ARG A 137 3.21 -6.59 -7.61
C ARG A 137 3.34 -5.68 -6.39
N CYS A 138 2.28 -4.97 -6.00
CA CYS A 138 2.29 -4.14 -4.78
C CYS A 138 2.35 -4.99 -3.50
N ARG A 139 1.77 -6.19 -3.49
CA ARG A 139 1.79 -7.13 -2.35
C ARG A 139 3.04 -7.98 -2.28
N LEU A 140 3.46 -8.47 -3.43
CA LEU A 140 4.44 -9.53 -3.58
C LEU A 140 5.79 -8.92 -3.84
N ARG A 141 6.49 -8.51 -2.77
CA ARG A 141 7.92 -8.20 -2.91
C ARG A 141 8.70 -9.45 -3.35
N TYR A 142 8.19 -10.64 -3.04
CA TYR A 142 8.76 -11.92 -3.40
C TYR A 142 7.64 -12.94 -3.62
N PHE A 143 7.38 -13.31 -4.89
CA PHE A 143 6.57 -14.48 -5.25
C PHE A 143 7.13 -15.77 -4.59
N THR A 144 8.40 -15.73 -4.15
CA THR A 144 9.17 -16.84 -3.59
C THR A 144 8.92 -17.11 -2.10
N ASP A 145 8.38 -16.16 -1.33
CA ASP A 145 8.26 -16.32 0.13
C ASP A 145 7.04 -17.14 0.55
N GLY A 146 6.06 -17.30 -0.34
CA GLY A 146 4.83 -18.07 -0.13
C GLY A 146 5.03 -19.59 -0.06
N ALA A 147 6.21 -20.09 -0.48
CA ALA A 147 6.56 -21.50 -0.70
C ALA A 147 5.70 -22.25 -1.75
N VAL A 148 4.38 -22.06 -1.76
CA VAL A 148 3.43 -22.56 -2.77
C VAL A 148 2.35 -21.50 -2.98
N LEU A 149 2.05 -21.18 -4.24
CA LEU A 149 0.98 -20.26 -4.65
C LEU A 149 0.16 -20.92 -5.77
N GLY A 150 -1.15 -20.91 -5.64
CA GLY A 150 -2.06 -21.52 -6.62
C GLY A 150 -3.48 -21.56 -6.09
N SER A 151 -4.36 -22.31 -6.76
CA SER A 151 -5.71 -22.60 -6.23
C SER A 151 -5.61 -23.25 -4.85
N ARG A 152 -6.69 -23.18 -4.06
CA ARG A 152 -6.72 -23.82 -2.74
C ARG A 152 -6.38 -25.31 -2.84
N ALA A 153 -6.97 -26.00 -3.81
CA ALA A 153 -6.72 -27.42 -4.07
C ALA A 153 -5.24 -27.70 -4.40
N PHE A 154 -4.60 -26.83 -5.19
CA PHE A 154 -3.18 -26.96 -5.53
C PHE A 154 -2.27 -26.82 -4.30
N VAL A 155 -2.56 -25.85 -3.43
CA VAL A 155 -1.82 -25.65 -2.18
C VAL A 155 -2.02 -26.82 -1.21
N GLU A 156 -3.24 -27.35 -1.11
CA GLU A 156 -3.55 -28.54 -0.30
C GLU A 156 -2.81 -29.78 -0.78
N LEU A 157 -2.75 -30.00 -2.09
CA LEU A 157 -2.02 -31.12 -2.71
C LEU A 157 -0.53 -31.07 -2.36
N HIS A 158 0.10 -29.91 -2.43
CA HIS A 158 1.52 -29.74 -2.10
C HIS A 158 1.78 -29.88 -0.60
N LEU A 159 0.88 -29.37 0.25
CA LEU A 159 0.95 -29.55 1.70
C LEU A 159 0.84 -31.04 2.08
N ALA A 160 -0.08 -31.79 1.46
CA ALA A 160 -0.23 -33.23 1.68
C ALA A 160 1.03 -34.02 1.22
N SER A 161 1.61 -33.65 0.08
CA SER A 161 2.88 -34.21 -0.40
C SER A 161 4.03 -33.95 0.58
N TYR A 162 4.15 -32.72 1.09
CA TYR A 162 5.16 -32.35 2.08
C TYR A 162 5.02 -33.13 3.40
N ARG A 163 3.79 -33.29 3.90
CA ARG A 163 3.50 -34.08 5.12
C ARG A 163 3.95 -35.53 4.97
N ARG A 164 3.64 -36.17 3.84
CA ARG A 164 4.08 -37.54 3.54
C ARG A 164 5.60 -37.68 3.50
N LYS A 165 6.31 -36.73 2.90
CA LYS A 165 7.77 -36.80 2.73
C LYS A 165 8.56 -36.49 4.00
N THR A 166 8.04 -35.63 4.87
CA THR A 166 8.81 -35.11 6.03
C THR A 166 8.33 -35.64 7.38
N GLY A 167 7.16 -36.28 7.46
CA GLY A 167 6.53 -36.69 8.72
C GLY A 167 6.11 -35.53 9.62
N ARG A 168 6.32 -34.27 9.20
CA ARG A 168 5.98 -33.08 9.99
C ARG A 168 4.51 -32.73 9.82
N LEU A 169 3.76 -32.79 10.92
CA LEU A 169 2.45 -32.18 11.04
C LEU A 169 2.59 -30.66 11.18
N ILE A 170 2.74 -29.97 10.05
CA ILE A 170 2.65 -28.52 10.05
C ILE A 170 1.16 -28.16 10.14
N GLY A 171 0.75 -27.49 11.23
CA GLY A 171 -0.58 -26.91 11.43
C GLY A 171 -0.89 -25.72 10.51
N ARG A 172 -0.29 -25.66 9.33
CA ARG A 172 -0.57 -24.65 8.32
C ARG A 172 -1.66 -25.17 7.41
N VAL A 173 -2.58 -24.28 7.08
CA VAL A 173 -3.63 -24.45 6.08
C VAL A 173 -3.35 -23.48 4.93
N PRO A 174 -3.84 -23.77 3.71
CA PRO A 174 -3.85 -22.78 2.64
C PRO A 174 -4.46 -21.49 3.15
N GLN A 175 -3.75 -20.39 2.99
CA GLN A 175 -4.23 -19.08 3.37
C GLN A 175 -4.77 -18.40 2.12
N ALA A 176 -6.07 -18.08 2.14
CA ALA A 176 -6.67 -17.25 1.12
C ALA A 176 -5.93 -15.91 1.07
N LEU A 177 -5.72 -15.40 -0.13
CA LEU A 177 -5.19 -14.07 -0.27
C LEU A 177 -6.29 -13.06 0.08
N PRO A 178 -5.98 -11.98 0.82
CA PRO A 178 -7.04 -11.06 1.27
C PRO A 178 -7.86 -10.51 0.10
N ALA A 179 -9.17 -10.38 0.33
CA ALA A 179 -10.22 -10.05 -0.64
C ALA A 179 -10.17 -8.59 -1.13
N VAL A 180 -9.02 -8.20 -1.64
CA VAL A 180 -8.74 -6.85 -2.16
C VAL A 180 -9.24 -6.73 -3.62
N THR A 181 -9.66 -7.84 -4.24
CA THR A 181 -10.22 -7.94 -5.61
C THR A 181 -10.73 -9.38 -5.84
N GLU A 182 -11.51 -9.65 -6.91
CA GLU A 182 -12.02 -10.99 -7.25
C GLU A 182 -10.90 -11.96 -7.72
N TRP A 183 -10.27 -12.69 -6.79
CA TRP A 183 -9.16 -13.62 -7.09
C TRP A 183 -9.61 -15.09 -7.21
N GLY A 184 -10.93 -15.33 -7.18
CA GLY A 184 -11.48 -16.68 -7.07
C GLY A 184 -10.97 -17.37 -5.80
N ASP A 185 -10.34 -18.54 -5.96
CA ASP A 185 -9.90 -19.40 -4.86
C ASP A 185 -8.37 -19.37 -4.62
N LEU A 186 -7.68 -18.32 -5.06
CA LEU A 186 -6.22 -18.22 -4.96
C LEU A 186 -5.72 -18.20 -3.50
N ALA A 187 -4.77 -19.09 -3.20
CA ALA A 187 -4.23 -19.31 -1.86
C ALA A 187 -2.70 -19.43 -1.86
N THR A 188 -2.09 -19.19 -0.69
CA THR A 188 -0.65 -19.35 -0.44
C THR A 188 -0.41 -20.23 0.79
N LEU A 189 0.70 -20.97 0.81
CA LEU A 189 1.10 -21.77 1.98
C LEU A 189 1.65 -20.92 3.13
N ARG A 190 2.14 -19.70 2.84
CA ARG A 190 2.66 -18.76 3.85
C ARG A 190 2.11 -17.36 3.59
N ALA A 191 1.65 -16.69 4.66
CA ALA A 191 1.20 -15.30 4.61
C ALA A 191 2.23 -14.41 3.92
N LEU A 192 1.81 -13.74 2.84
CA LEU A 192 2.64 -12.82 2.10
C LEU A 192 2.65 -11.49 2.87
N ARG A 193 3.77 -11.26 3.58
CA ARG A 193 4.07 -10.16 4.50
C ARG A 193 3.24 -10.16 5.80
N ARG A 194 3.92 -10.40 6.94
CA ARG A 194 3.53 -9.77 8.21
C ARG A 194 3.71 -8.25 8.09
N PRO A 195 2.97 -7.40 8.81
CA PRO A 195 3.04 -5.96 8.60
C PRO A 195 4.48 -5.48 8.69
N GLY A 196 4.93 -4.74 7.68
CA GLY A 196 6.23 -4.09 7.78
C GLY A 196 6.08 -2.91 8.72
N PHE A 197 6.73 -3.02 9.88
CA PHE A 197 6.56 -2.22 11.10
C PHE A 197 5.22 -2.46 11.81
N GLY A 198 5.25 -3.36 12.79
CA GLY A 198 4.14 -3.71 13.69
C GLY A 198 3.71 -5.15 13.51
#